data_AF-A0A0T6BBP9-F1
#
_entry.id   AF-A0A0T6BBP9-F1
#
_cell.length_a   1.000
_cell.length_b   1.000
_cell.length_c   1.000
_cell.angle_alpha   90.00
_cell.angle_beta   90.00
_cell.angle_gamma   90.00
#
_symmetry.space_group_name_H-M   'P 1'
#
loop_
_entity.id
_entity.type
_entity.pdbx_description
1 polymer ?
#
loop_
_entity_poly.entity_id
_entity_poly.type
_entity_poly.pdbx_seq_one_letter_code
_entity_poly.pdbx_strand_id
1 'polypeptide(L)'
;MEIDTISELLNELSNIHFPSGPIYQEVERKKALLETDELACIYHLSESHVPGLRYKAIYRFEKNLKNESDSKYIGINKSNIDFNCKDENTKKNISDMLRKVEEMPKEWVIIQLTPEFNAKGNFETLDGTFYTDALYVTMFHCGKNQPKPFYIKIDAPLDRINGKVIQIRQEMESIIVDNRKSFTNIKMDDKKADHFNSHVDKHIYSKARYVINNRLKNLVKDIQDIWLGGWRCLFAGKLVDEHENDISEKLQTLLLNYQMNEVPEKIKCILHCLIRSSNHLKIAQIKQMIQFCFPNNRELHINLSKSIYELGLMNNFSQKRRHPVILVVDEKLDALPWEMLDVLQDHPVSRMPSLHFTYALFKEHEDSIVDGVKVGVDCQKGNYIINPGLDLKRMEARLQNFFNYWTPNWNGLVGVKPSREEFEELLLNCDIFSYNGHGNGSQFFSSDRIQRLR
;
A
#
# COMPACT_ATOMS: atom_id res chain seq x y z
N MET A 1 -48.56 10.61 16.31
CA MET A 1 -48.12 9.43 15.54
C MET A 1 -48.31 8.24 16.43
N GLU A 2 -49.09 7.25 15.98
CA GLU A 2 -49.25 5.99 16.71
C GLU A 2 -47.90 5.26 16.77
N ILE A 3 -47.65 4.57 17.87
CA ILE A 3 -46.38 3.85 18.13
C ILE A 3 -46.10 2.87 16.99
N ASP A 4 -47.13 2.27 16.41
CA ASP A 4 -47.04 1.34 15.29
C ASP A 4 -46.55 2.03 14.01
N THR A 5 -47.00 3.26 13.73
CA THR A 5 -46.50 4.05 12.59
C THR A 5 -45.04 4.45 12.78
N ILE A 6 -44.62 4.75 14.01
CA ILE A 6 -43.21 5.02 14.33
C ILE A 6 -42.39 3.73 14.17
N SER A 7 -42.92 2.58 14.57
CA SER A 7 -42.26 1.27 14.43
C SER A 7 -42.13 0.85 12.96
N GLU A 8 -43.17 1.04 12.14
CA GLU A 8 -43.10 0.84 10.69
C GLU A 8 -42.08 1.79 10.04
N LEU A 9 -42.13 3.08 10.37
CA LEU A 9 -41.14 4.05 9.87
C LEU A 9 -39.71 3.71 10.32
N LEU A 10 -39.50 3.22 11.55
CA LEU A 10 -38.20 2.77 12.04
C LEU A 10 -37.74 1.43 11.45
N ASN A 11 -38.66 0.59 10.98
CA ASN A 11 -38.33 -0.65 10.28
C ASN A 11 -38.07 -0.40 8.77
N GLU A 12 -38.76 0.56 8.16
CA GLU A 12 -38.50 1.06 6.80
C GLU A 12 -37.22 1.91 6.73
N LEU A 13 -36.95 2.69 7.78
CA LEU A 13 -35.62 3.20 8.09
C LEU A 13 -34.78 2.03 8.59
N SER A 14 -34.44 1.08 7.71
CA SER A 14 -33.34 0.15 7.99
C SER A 14 -32.18 1.03 8.45
N ASN A 15 -31.93 1.06 9.76
CA ASN A 15 -30.95 1.95 10.35
C ASN A 15 -29.61 1.38 9.92
N ILE A 16 -29.16 1.75 8.71
CA ILE A 16 -27.80 1.51 8.26
C ILE A 16 -26.95 2.52 9.04
N HIS A 17 -26.84 2.28 10.35
CA HIS A 17 -25.88 2.94 11.21
C HIS A 17 -24.53 2.40 10.80
N PHE A 18 -23.99 2.98 9.73
CA PHE A 18 -22.59 2.83 9.42
C PHE A 18 -21.81 3.34 10.64
N PRO A 19 -20.92 2.52 11.19
CA PRO A 19 -20.19 2.90 12.38
C PRO A 19 -19.32 4.12 12.03
N SER A 20 -19.18 5.05 12.98
CA SER A 20 -18.24 6.17 12.83
C SER A 20 -16.87 5.61 12.46
N GLY A 21 -16.32 6.04 11.31
CA GLY A 21 -15.11 5.45 10.74
C GLY A 21 -13.96 5.31 11.75
N PRO A 22 -13.54 6.38 12.44
CA PRO A 22 -12.49 6.31 13.46
C PRO A 22 -12.81 5.34 14.61
N ILE A 23 -14.06 5.31 15.07
CA ILE A 23 -14.49 4.40 16.15
C ILE A 23 -14.46 2.96 15.66
N TYR A 24 -14.92 2.69 14.44
CA TYR A 24 -14.89 1.37 13.84
C TYR A 24 -13.47 0.84 13.71
N GLN A 25 -12.58 1.65 13.13
CA GLN A 25 -11.15 1.34 12.99
C GLN A 25 -10.53 0.97 14.33
N GLU A 26 -10.75 1.76 15.37
CA GLU A 26 -10.25 1.45 16.71
C GLU A 26 -10.84 0.17 17.31
N VAL A 27 -12.15 -0.05 17.15
CA VAL A 27 -12.82 -1.23 17.70
C VAL A 27 -12.30 -2.49 17.02
N GLU A 28 -12.18 -2.50 15.70
CA GLU A 28 -11.63 -3.64 14.96
C GLU A 28 -10.15 -3.88 15.31
N ARG A 29 -9.35 -2.83 15.48
CA ARG A 29 -7.96 -2.94 15.99
C ARG A 29 -7.90 -3.58 17.39
N LYS A 30 -8.81 -3.20 18.30
CA LYS A 30 -8.90 -3.78 19.66
C LYS A 30 -9.38 -5.24 19.62
N LYS A 31 -10.34 -5.58 18.76
CA LYS A 31 -10.78 -6.97 18.54
C LYS A 31 -9.62 -7.84 18.06
N ALA A 32 -8.87 -7.37 17.07
CA ALA A 32 -7.70 -8.09 16.56
C ALA A 32 -6.65 -8.38 17.64
N LEU A 33 -6.45 -7.45 18.59
CA LEU A 33 -5.51 -7.62 19.72
C LEU A 33 -5.96 -8.69 20.73
N LEU A 34 -7.28 -8.87 20.89
CA LEU A 34 -7.86 -9.82 21.85
C LEU A 34 -8.11 -11.20 21.24
N GLU A 35 -8.02 -11.33 19.92
CA GLU A 35 -8.36 -12.53 19.19
C GLU A 35 -7.25 -13.57 19.24
N THR A 36 -7.64 -14.84 19.32
CA THR A 36 -6.71 -15.98 19.37
C THR A 36 -6.67 -16.77 18.07
N ASP A 37 -7.76 -16.73 17.30
CA ASP A 37 -7.81 -17.31 15.95
C ASP A 37 -7.13 -16.38 14.94
N GLU A 38 -6.15 -16.90 14.21
CA GLU A 38 -5.35 -16.10 13.27
C GLU A 38 -6.20 -15.48 12.15
N LEU A 39 -7.20 -16.21 11.63
CA LEU A 39 -8.06 -15.71 10.55
C LEU A 39 -9.04 -14.64 11.04
N ALA A 40 -9.59 -14.80 12.24
CA ALA A 40 -10.40 -13.77 12.87
C ALA A 40 -9.59 -12.51 13.18
N CYS A 41 -8.34 -12.65 13.64
CA CYS A 41 -7.43 -11.53 13.81
C CYS A 41 -7.21 -10.80 12.47
N ILE A 42 -6.86 -11.53 11.41
CA ILE A 42 -6.66 -10.97 10.06
C ILE A 42 -7.90 -10.24 9.57
N TYR A 43 -9.09 -10.82 9.74
CA TYR A 43 -10.35 -10.19 9.38
C TYR A 43 -10.51 -8.83 10.07
N HIS A 44 -10.32 -8.78 11.39
CA HIS A 44 -10.40 -7.53 12.14
C HIS A 44 -9.31 -6.53 11.74
N LEU A 45 -8.08 -6.99 11.46
CA LEU A 45 -7.03 -6.13 10.94
C LEU A 45 -7.41 -5.54 9.59
N SER A 46 -8.04 -6.30 8.68
CA SER A 46 -8.49 -5.82 7.37
C SER A 46 -9.69 -4.86 7.45
N GLU A 47 -10.69 -5.16 8.28
CA GLU A 47 -11.88 -4.31 8.45
C GLU A 47 -11.54 -2.92 9.01
N SER A 48 -10.44 -2.81 9.76
CA SER A 48 -10.01 -1.53 10.31
C SER A 48 -9.39 -0.56 9.28
N HIS A 49 -9.13 -0.97 8.03
CA HIS A 49 -8.51 -0.10 7.02
C HIS A 49 -9.53 0.82 6.35
N VAL A 50 -9.28 2.13 6.44
CA VAL A 50 -10.04 3.22 5.80
C VAL A 50 -11.59 3.14 5.88
N PRO A 51 -12.20 2.80 7.02
CA PRO A 51 -13.66 2.70 7.11
C PRO A 51 -14.37 4.03 6.79
N GLY A 52 -13.74 5.17 7.07
CA GLY A 52 -14.28 6.48 6.67
C GLY A 52 -14.37 6.67 5.15
N LEU A 53 -13.41 6.13 4.38
CA LEU A 53 -13.45 6.16 2.92
C LEU A 53 -14.49 5.18 2.38
N ARG A 54 -14.57 3.97 2.97
CA ARG A 54 -15.57 2.96 2.65
C ARG A 54 -17.00 3.49 2.83
N TYR A 55 -17.27 4.11 3.97
CA TYR A 55 -18.56 4.76 4.24
C TYR A 55 -18.90 5.84 3.19
N LYS A 56 -17.94 6.71 2.86
CA LYS A 56 -18.14 7.74 1.82
C LYS A 56 -18.48 7.12 0.47
N ALA A 57 -17.79 6.04 0.07
CA ALA A 57 -18.05 5.37 -1.19
C ALA A 57 -19.45 4.74 -1.25
N ILE A 58 -19.88 4.04 -0.18
CA ILE A 58 -21.24 3.48 -0.09
C ILE A 58 -22.30 4.58 -0.13
N TYR A 59 -22.13 5.64 0.66
CA TYR A 59 -23.06 6.76 0.70
C TYR A 59 -23.23 7.42 -0.69
N ARG A 60 -22.13 7.55 -1.45
CA ARG A 60 -22.18 8.09 -2.82
C ARG A 60 -22.92 7.16 -3.77
N PHE A 61 -22.66 5.86 -3.71
CA PHE A 61 -23.37 4.87 -4.51
C PHE A 61 -24.89 4.93 -4.27
N GLU A 62 -25.31 4.98 -3.00
CA GLU A 62 -26.74 5.06 -2.64
C GLU A 62 -27.38 6.38 -3.05
N LYS A 63 -26.64 7.50 -2.97
CA LYS A 63 -27.12 8.80 -3.44
C LYS A 63 -27.34 8.81 -4.95
N ASN A 64 -26.41 8.25 -5.72
CA ASN A 64 -26.52 8.21 -7.19
C ASN A 64 -27.64 7.29 -7.66
N LEU A 65 -27.95 6.21 -6.92
CA LEU A 65 -29.11 5.35 -7.20
C LEU A 65 -30.47 6.07 -7.04
N LYS A 66 -30.57 7.01 -6.09
CA LYS A 66 -31.83 7.73 -5.81
C LYS A 66 -32.11 8.87 -6.80
N ASN A 67 -31.10 9.36 -7.50
CA ASN A 67 -31.22 10.45 -8.47
C ASN A 67 -31.26 9.89 -9.91
N GLU A 68 -32.43 9.82 -10.53
CA GLU A 68 -32.59 9.30 -11.92
C GLU A 68 -31.72 10.05 -12.95
N SER A 69 -31.48 11.36 -12.75
CA SER A 69 -30.63 12.19 -13.61
C SER A 69 -29.13 11.84 -13.54
N ASP A 70 -28.67 11.26 -12.43
CA ASP A 70 -27.25 10.93 -12.16
C ASP A 70 -26.94 9.43 -12.42
N SER A 71 -27.92 8.66 -12.90
CA SER A 71 -27.83 7.20 -13.13
C SER A 71 -26.73 6.76 -14.11
N LYS A 72 -26.18 7.68 -14.90
CA LYS A 72 -25.01 7.41 -15.78
C LYS A 72 -23.70 7.21 -14.99
N TYR A 73 -23.64 7.68 -13.74
CA TYR A 73 -22.43 7.76 -12.93
C TYR A 73 -22.52 6.86 -11.67
N ILE A 74 -22.92 5.60 -11.83
CA ILE A 74 -22.89 4.64 -10.72
C ILE A 74 -21.42 4.28 -10.45
N GLY A 75 -20.90 4.69 -9.29
CA GLY A 75 -19.54 4.37 -8.85
C GLY A 75 -19.39 2.90 -8.43
N ILE A 76 -18.30 2.60 -7.71
CA ILE A 76 -17.99 1.25 -7.21
C ILE A 76 -19.21 0.61 -6.55
N ASN A 77 -19.53 -0.63 -6.96
CA ASN A 77 -20.69 -1.36 -6.46
C ASN A 77 -20.61 -1.55 -4.94
N LYS A 78 -21.62 -1.06 -4.20
CA LYS A 78 -21.65 -1.14 -2.75
C LYS A 78 -21.49 -2.56 -2.22
N SER A 79 -22.01 -3.59 -2.90
CA SER A 79 -21.91 -4.98 -2.43
C SER A 79 -20.48 -5.47 -2.24
N ASN A 80 -19.51 -4.86 -2.94
CA ASN A 80 -18.11 -5.23 -2.86
C ASN A 80 -17.37 -4.55 -1.70
N ILE A 81 -17.95 -3.46 -1.18
CA ILE A 81 -17.35 -2.61 -0.14
C ILE A 81 -18.29 -2.41 1.06
N ASP A 82 -19.40 -3.12 1.17
CA ASP A 82 -20.38 -2.90 2.25
C ASP A 82 -19.89 -3.43 3.59
N PHE A 83 -20.29 -2.81 4.70
CA PHE A 83 -19.96 -3.27 6.05
C PHE A 83 -20.82 -4.46 6.43
N ASN A 84 -20.20 -5.53 6.93
CA ASN A 84 -20.95 -6.66 7.49
C ASN A 84 -21.54 -6.21 8.84
N CYS A 85 -22.86 -6.00 8.92
CA CYS A 85 -23.55 -5.57 10.13
C CYS A 85 -23.55 -6.63 11.25
N LYS A 86 -23.80 -6.15 12.48
CA LYS A 86 -23.43 -6.69 13.80
C LYS A 86 -24.03 -8.04 14.25
N ASP A 87 -24.88 -8.68 13.44
CA ASP A 87 -25.52 -9.96 13.80
C ASP A 87 -25.00 -11.15 12.99
N GLU A 88 -24.08 -10.92 12.04
CA GLU A 88 -23.47 -12.00 11.28
C GLU A 88 -22.35 -12.70 12.08
N ASN A 89 -22.44 -14.03 12.13
CA ASN A 89 -21.41 -14.89 12.70
C ASN A 89 -20.04 -14.55 12.08
N THR A 90 -19.04 -14.17 12.88
CA THR A 90 -17.68 -13.84 12.43
C THR A 90 -17.12 -14.88 11.45
N LYS A 91 -17.48 -16.16 11.61
CA LYS A 91 -17.11 -17.23 10.67
C LYS A 91 -17.61 -17.01 9.25
N LYS A 92 -18.82 -16.48 9.08
CA LYS A 92 -19.39 -16.12 7.78
C LYS A 92 -18.60 -14.97 7.15
N ASN A 93 -18.27 -13.95 7.93
CA ASN A 93 -17.51 -12.80 7.44
C ASN A 93 -16.08 -13.17 7.04
N ILE A 94 -15.42 -14.04 7.82
CA ILE A 94 -14.13 -14.62 7.45
C ILE A 94 -14.27 -15.42 6.14
N SER A 95 -15.31 -16.24 6.01
CA SER A 95 -15.55 -17.01 4.78
C SER A 95 -15.77 -16.11 3.57
N ASP A 96 -16.47 -14.98 3.73
CA ASP A 96 -16.65 -13.98 2.67
C ASP A 96 -15.35 -13.28 2.30
N MET A 97 -14.53 -12.89 3.28
CA MET A 97 -13.20 -12.33 3.04
C MET A 97 -12.32 -13.32 2.27
N LEU A 98 -12.30 -14.61 2.66
CA LEU A 98 -11.54 -15.65 1.98
C LEU A 98 -12.03 -15.86 0.54
N ARG A 99 -13.35 -15.91 0.33
CA ARG A 99 -13.95 -15.99 -1.01
C ARG A 99 -13.50 -14.83 -1.90
N LYS A 100 -13.52 -13.60 -1.39
CA LYS A 100 -13.04 -12.41 -2.12
C LYS A 100 -11.56 -12.54 -2.51
N VAL A 101 -10.72 -13.09 -1.63
CA VAL A 101 -9.30 -13.36 -1.91
C VAL A 101 -9.12 -14.46 -2.97
N GLU A 102 -9.94 -15.51 -2.93
CA GLU A 102 -9.91 -16.60 -3.92
C GLU A 102 -10.38 -16.15 -5.32
N GLU A 103 -11.27 -15.17 -5.40
CA GLU A 103 -11.76 -14.61 -6.66
C GLU A 103 -10.75 -13.67 -7.34
N MET A 104 -9.87 -13.04 -6.57
CA MET A 104 -8.83 -12.15 -7.13
C MET A 104 -7.77 -12.94 -7.93
N PRO A 105 -7.05 -12.29 -8.87
CA PRO A 105 -6.06 -12.93 -9.74
C PRO A 105 -5.00 -13.73 -8.98
N LYS A 106 -4.69 -14.94 -9.46
CA LYS A 106 -3.75 -15.87 -8.78
C LYS A 106 -2.32 -15.33 -8.68
N GLU A 107 -1.99 -14.40 -9.57
CA GLU A 107 -0.72 -13.70 -9.70
C GLU A 107 -0.49 -12.73 -8.54
N TRP A 108 -1.56 -12.21 -7.92
CA TRP A 108 -1.45 -11.20 -6.88
C TRP A 108 -1.04 -11.79 -5.54
N VAL A 109 -0.11 -11.08 -4.90
CA VAL A 109 0.14 -11.17 -3.47
C VAL A 109 -0.21 -9.82 -2.87
N ILE A 110 -1.20 -9.80 -1.99
CA ILE A 110 -1.57 -8.61 -1.23
C ILE A 110 -0.84 -8.66 0.11
N ILE A 111 -0.15 -7.58 0.44
CA ILE A 111 0.60 -7.44 1.69
C ILE A 111 0.02 -6.27 2.46
N GLN A 112 -0.73 -6.60 3.50
CA GLN A 112 -1.36 -5.61 4.35
C GLN A 112 -0.45 -5.27 5.53
N LEU A 113 -0.14 -3.98 5.66
CA LEU A 113 0.69 -3.42 6.72
C LEU A 113 -0.18 -2.70 7.73
N THR A 114 -0.04 -3.07 8.99
CA THR A 114 -0.97 -2.67 10.03
C THR A 114 -0.21 -2.44 11.33
N PRO A 115 -0.21 -1.21 11.89
CA PRO A 115 0.36 -0.99 13.21
C PRO A 115 -0.53 -1.64 14.27
N GLU A 116 0.11 -2.16 15.31
CA GLU A 116 -0.58 -2.58 16.53
C GLU A 116 -1.34 -1.39 17.15
N PHE A 117 -2.49 -1.68 17.77
CA PHE A 117 -3.25 -0.65 18.47
C PHE A 117 -2.41 -0.02 19.59
N ASN A 118 -2.21 1.29 19.50
CA ASN A 118 -1.56 2.10 20.52
C ASN A 118 -2.43 3.31 20.87
N ALA A 119 -2.97 3.33 22.10
CA ALA A 119 -3.82 4.41 22.59
C ALA A 119 -3.08 5.77 22.68
N LYS A 120 -1.75 5.78 22.89
CA LYS A 120 -0.95 7.01 22.87
C LYS A 120 -0.90 7.63 21.48
N GLY A 121 -0.99 6.79 20.45
CA GLY A 121 -1.07 7.19 19.06
C GLY A 121 -2.32 8.00 18.69
N ASN A 122 -3.25 8.22 19.62
CA ASN A 122 -4.39 9.12 19.42
C ASN A 122 -4.05 10.59 19.75
N PHE A 123 -2.90 10.83 20.39
CA PHE A 123 -2.45 12.15 20.84
C PHE A 123 -1.24 12.67 20.05
N GLU A 124 -0.86 12.02 18.95
CA GLU A 124 0.37 12.36 18.17
C GLU A 124 0.42 13.82 17.74
N THR A 125 -0.72 14.40 17.35
CA THR A 125 -0.81 15.81 16.95
C THR A 125 -0.67 16.77 18.12
N LEU A 126 -1.03 16.34 19.33
CA LEU A 126 -0.92 17.14 20.55
C LEU A 126 0.51 17.10 21.10
N ASP A 127 1.09 15.90 21.14
CA ASP A 127 2.40 15.64 21.75
C ASP A 127 3.56 15.84 20.76
N GLY A 128 3.27 16.05 19.47
CA GLY A 128 4.26 16.18 18.40
C GLY A 128 5.12 14.93 18.19
N THR A 129 4.68 13.79 18.74
CA THR A 129 5.39 12.51 18.74
C THR A 129 4.63 11.50 17.90
N PHE A 130 5.28 10.97 16.86
CA PHE A 130 4.75 9.95 15.96
C PHE A 130 5.36 8.59 16.31
N TYR A 131 4.54 7.70 16.85
CA TYR A 131 5.01 6.43 17.42
C TYR A 131 5.23 5.36 16.37
N THR A 132 6.26 4.54 16.56
CA THR A 132 6.52 3.33 15.77
C THR A 132 6.12 2.14 16.61
N ASP A 133 4.97 1.56 16.28
CA ASP A 133 4.39 0.42 16.98
C ASP A 133 4.88 -0.92 16.39
N ALA A 134 4.54 -2.03 17.05
CA ALA A 134 4.67 -3.33 16.41
C ALA A 134 3.85 -3.38 15.12
N LEU A 135 4.33 -4.12 14.12
CA LEU A 135 3.78 -4.17 12.78
C LEU A 135 3.24 -5.57 12.48
N TYR A 136 1.95 -5.66 12.18
CA TYR A 136 1.36 -6.83 11.55
C TYR A 136 1.60 -6.75 10.04
N VAL A 137 2.35 -7.71 9.51
CA VAL A 137 2.51 -7.95 8.07
C VAL A 137 1.65 -9.14 7.71
N THR A 138 0.50 -8.88 7.08
CA THR A 138 -0.48 -9.90 6.69
C THR A 138 -0.34 -10.20 5.20
N MET A 139 -0.23 -11.47 4.85
CA MET A 139 -0.11 -11.92 3.46
C MET A 139 -1.39 -12.58 2.98
N PHE A 140 -1.89 -12.15 1.83
CA PHE A 140 -2.97 -12.82 1.10
C PHE A 140 -2.44 -13.30 -0.24
N HIS A 141 -2.39 -14.62 -0.42
CA HIS A 141 -2.14 -15.23 -1.72
C HIS A 141 -3.49 -15.34 -2.42
N CYS A 142 -3.69 -14.57 -3.49
CA CYS A 142 -4.97 -14.51 -4.19
C CYS A 142 -5.14 -15.70 -5.14
N GLY A 143 -6.38 -16.02 -5.49
CA GLY A 143 -6.73 -17.11 -6.40
C GLY A 143 -7.12 -18.41 -5.71
N LYS A 144 -7.76 -19.30 -6.47
CA LYS A 144 -8.20 -20.62 -5.98
C LYS A 144 -7.02 -21.51 -5.60
N ASN A 145 -7.23 -22.35 -4.58
CA ASN A 145 -6.25 -23.33 -4.08
C ASN A 145 -4.92 -22.70 -3.61
N GLN A 146 -4.95 -21.43 -3.21
CA GLN A 146 -3.80 -20.79 -2.57
C GLN A 146 -3.82 -20.99 -1.06
N PRO A 147 -2.64 -20.84 -0.40
CA PRO A 147 -2.55 -20.83 1.04
C PRO A 147 -3.48 -19.83 1.70
N LYS A 148 -4.06 -20.23 2.84
CA LYS A 148 -4.83 -19.32 3.69
C LYS A 148 -3.96 -18.12 4.12
N PRO A 149 -4.55 -16.94 4.28
CA PRO A 149 -3.81 -15.78 4.73
C PRO A 149 -3.27 -16.00 6.14
N PHE A 150 -2.10 -15.42 6.39
CA PHE A 150 -1.44 -15.47 7.69
C PHE A 150 -0.78 -14.11 7.96
N TYR A 151 -0.44 -13.84 9.21
CA TYR A 151 0.37 -12.67 9.56
C TYR A 151 1.64 -13.04 10.31
N ILE A 152 2.60 -12.12 10.24
CA ILE A 152 3.74 -12.05 11.15
C ILE A 152 3.67 -10.72 11.89
N LYS A 153 3.68 -10.79 13.22
CA LYS A 153 3.83 -9.61 14.07
C LYS A 153 5.32 -9.36 14.29
N ILE A 154 5.77 -8.18 13.88
CA ILE A 154 7.15 -7.72 14.01
C ILE A 154 7.15 -6.66 15.11
N ASP A 155 7.93 -6.86 16.17
CA ASP A 155 7.99 -5.90 17.26
C ASP A 155 8.54 -4.54 16.81
N ALA A 156 8.21 -3.49 17.57
CA ALA A 156 8.78 -2.18 17.36
C ALA A 156 10.32 -2.23 17.45
N PRO A 157 11.06 -1.51 16.58
CA PRO A 157 12.51 -1.59 16.54
C PRO A 157 13.11 -0.99 17.80
N LEU A 158 14.06 -1.68 18.43
CA LEU A 158 14.74 -1.23 19.65
C LEU A 158 16.17 -0.76 19.37
N ASP A 159 16.55 0.34 20.01
CA ASP A 159 17.93 0.81 20.07
C ASP A 159 18.76 -0.18 20.92
N ARG A 160 19.87 -0.66 20.35
CA ARG A 160 20.70 -1.69 20.97
C ARG A 160 21.45 -1.22 22.23
N ILE A 161 21.60 0.09 22.41
CA ILE A 161 22.35 0.67 23.52
C ILE A 161 21.42 0.96 24.70
N ASN A 162 20.29 1.63 24.44
CA ASN A 162 19.41 2.10 25.50
C ASN A 162 18.08 1.31 25.62
N GLY A 163 17.81 0.38 24.70
CA GLY A 163 16.61 -0.47 24.71
C GLY A 163 15.31 0.27 24.41
N LYS A 164 15.34 1.56 24.04
CA LYS A 164 14.15 2.33 23.70
C LYS A 164 13.71 2.05 22.27
N VAL A 165 12.42 2.23 22.01
CA VAL A 165 11.87 2.14 20.66
C VAL A 165 12.44 3.24 19.78
N ILE A 166 12.96 2.85 18.61
CA ILE A 166 13.38 3.76 17.54
C ILE A 166 12.13 4.26 16.84
N GLN A 167 11.87 5.57 16.94
CA GLN A 167 10.69 6.19 16.36
C GLN A 167 10.92 6.51 14.86
N ILE A 168 10.88 5.48 14.01
CA ILE A 168 10.99 5.58 12.55
C ILE A 168 9.97 6.58 11.98
N ARG A 169 8.72 6.53 12.44
CA ARG A 169 7.68 7.48 12.01
C ARG A 169 8.02 8.92 12.35
N GLN A 170 8.55 9.17 13.55
CA GLN A 170 9.03 10.50 13.95
C GLN A 170 10.12 11.02 13.02
N GLU A 171 11.10 10.18 12.67
CA GLU A 171 12.18 10.61 11.76
C GLU A 171 11.66 10.88 10.34
N MET A 172 10.69 10.09 9.84
CA MET A 172 10.05 10.39 8.56
C MET A 172 9.36 11.75 8.56
N GLU A 173 8.56 12.04 9.60
CA GLU A 173 7.90 13.35 9.74
C GLU A 173 8.92 14.49 9.84
N SER A 174 10.00 14.29 10.58
CA SER A 174 11.13 15.23 10.67
C SER A 174 11.77 15.50 9.29
N ILE A 175 12.03 14.45 8.51
CA ILE A 175 12.56 14.55 7.13
C ILE A 175 11.61 15.35 6.23
N ILE A 176 10.30 15.09 6.31
CA ILE A 176 9.28 15.81 5.53
C ILE A 176 9.26 17.29 5.90
N VAL A 177 9.24 17.59 7.20
CA VAL A 177 9.24 18.96 7.72
C VAL A 177 10.51 19.70 7.29
N ASP A 178 11.68 19.10 7.43
CA ASP A 178 12.95 19.73 7.05
C ASP A 178 13.08 19.88 5.53
N ASN A 179 12.55 18.94 4.74
CA ASN A 179 12.46 19.09 3.30
C ASN A 179 11.61 20.30 2.91
N ARG A 180 10.43 20.46 3.52
CA ARG A 180 9.56 21.62 3.29
C ARG A 180 10.25 22.92 3.71
N LYS A 181 10.90 22.94 4.88
CA LYS A 181 11.66 24.11 5.37
C LYS A 181 12.83 24.48 4.46
N SER A 182 13.53 23.49 3.90
CA SER A 182 14.64 23.73 2.97
C SER A 182 14.20 24.47 1.70
N PHE A 183 12.93 24.31 1.33
CA PHE A 183 12.31 25.02 0.20
C PHE A 183 11.80 26.41 0.60
N THR A 184 11.23 26.57 1.81
CA THR A 184 10.67 27.86 2.27
C THR A 184 11.73 28.87 2.69
N ASN A 185 12.80 28.44 3.37
CA ASN A 185 13.83 29.34 3.90
C ASN A 185 14.61 30.08 2.80
N ILE A 186 14.58 29.58 1.57
CA ILE A 186 15.23 30.19 0.41
C ILE A 186 14.29 31.18 -0.30
N LYS A 187 12.97 31.02 -0.14
CA LYS A 187 11.95 31.89 -0.73
C LYS A 187 11.57 33.07 0.18
N MET A 188 12.18 33.23 1.36
CA MET A 188 11.80 34.27 2.32
C MET A 188 12.21 35.68 1.89
N ASP A 189 13.19 35.86 1.01
CA ASP A 189 13.61 37.19 0.57
C ASP A 189 12.87 37.72 -0.66
N ASP A 190 12.27 36.86 -1.48
CA ASP A 190 11.45 37.29 -2.62
C ASP A 190 10.40 36.22 -2.94
N LYS A 191 9.13 36.56 -2.73
CA LYS A 191 7.96 35.70 -3.05
C LYS A 191 7.81 35.39 -4.56
N LYS A 192 8.81 35.71 -5.38
CA LYS A 192 8.86 35.55 -6.85
C LYS A 192 10.22 35.09 -7.41
N ALA A 193 11.22 34.76 -6.58
CA ALA A 193 12.52 34.39 -7.12
C ALA A 193 12.54 32.95 -7.67
N ASP A 194 12.55 32.83 -9.01
CA ASP A 194 12.79 31.57 -9.74
C ASP A 194 14.25 31.09 -9.71
N HIS A 195 15.11 31.82 -8.99
CA HIS A 195 16.57 31.69 -9.05
C HIS A 195 17.18 31.91 -7.66
N PHE A 196 18.32 31.27 -7.40
CA PHE A 196 19.10 31.55 -6.20
C PHE A 196 19.77 32.92 -6.33
N ASN A 197 19.76 33.71 -5.25
CA ASN A 197 20.37 35.05 -5.22
C ASN A 197 21.90 34.99 -5.42
N SER A 198 22.54 33.89 -5.04
CA SER A 198 23.97 33.66 -5.26
C SER A 198 24.32 32.19 -5.53
N HIS A 199 25.52 31.97 -6.08
CA HIS A 199 26.12 30.62 -6.16
C HIS A 199 26.30 29.98 -4.78
N VAL A 200 26.54 30.78 -3.75
CA VAL A 200 26.69 30.32 -2.36
C VAL A 200 25.37 29.76 -1.86
N ASP A 201 24.24 30.46 -2.07
CA ASP A 201 22.91 30.00 -1.66
C ASP A 201 22.52 28.70 -2.35
N LYS A 202 22.83 28.59 -3.66
CA LYS A 202 22.64 27.36 -4.42
C LYS A 202 23.44 26.20 -3.82
N HIS A 203 24.68 26.44 -3.44
CA HIS A 203 25.53 25.42 -2.81
C HIS A 203 25.00 25.01 -1.42
N ILE A 204 24.59 25.98 -0.59
CA ILE A 204 23.98 25.73 0.72
C ILE A 204 22.72 24.88 0.58
N TYR A 205 21.82 25.23 -0.34
CA TYR A 205 20.62 24.45 -0.64
C TYR A 205 20.96 23.01 -1.05
N SER A 206 21.87 22.86 -2.01
CA SER A 206 22.26 21.54 -2.51
C SER A 206 22.84 20.67 -1.40
N LYS A 207 23.65 21.25 -0.52
CA LYS A 207 24.22 20.55 0.64
C LYS A 207 23.12 20.14 1.63
N ALA A 208 22.18 21.03 1.94
CA ALA A 208 21.05 20.72 2.81
C ALA A 208 20.17 19.58 2.24
N ARG A 209 19.85 19.63 0.94
CA ARG A 209 19.10 18.56 0.26
C ARG A 209 19.86 17.23 0.25
N TYR A 210 21.18 17.26 0.08
CA TYR A 210 22.02 16.05 0.17
C TYR A 210 21.96 15.41 1.57
N VAL A 211 22.00 16.21 2.63
CA VAL A 211 21.85 15.72 4.01
C VAL A 211 20.49 15.08 4.22
N ILE A 212 19.40 15.72 3.77
CA ILE A 212 18.04 15.19 3.89
C ILE A 212 17.89 13.88 3.09
N ASN A 213 18.46 13.81 1.88
CA ASN A 213 18.48 12.58 1.08
C ASN A 213 19.20 11.44 1.80
N ASN A 214 20.34 11.72 2.43
CA ASN A 214 21.06 10.71 3.20
C ASN A 214 20.31 10.27 4.46
N ARG A 215 19.58 11.18 5.12
CA ARG A 215 18.68 10.81 6.22
C ARG A 215 17.59 9.85 5.75
N LEU A 216 16.93 10.15 4.62
CA LEU A 216 15.93 9.25 4.04
C LEU A 216 16.53 7.89 3.66
N LYS A 217 17.72 7.88 3.06
CA LYS A 217 18.45 6.64 2.75
C LYS A 217 18.75 5.82 4.01
N ASN A 218 19.16 6.46 5.09
CA ASN A 218 19.41 5.79 6.36
C ASN A 218 18.11 5.30 7.00
N LEU A 219 17.03 6.09 6.94
CA LEU A 219 15.70 5.68 7.42
C LEU A 219 15.22 4.41 6.69
N VAL A 220 15.32 4.35 5.37
CA VAL A 220 14.98 3.15 4.58
C VAL A 220 15.82 1.95 5.02
N LYS A 221 17.12 2.17 5.27
CA LYS A 221 18.01 1.13 5.79
C LYS A 221 17.60 0.67 7.20
N ASP A 222 17.19 1.56 8.07
CA ASP A 222 16.73 1.23 9.43
C ASP A 222 15.41 0.46 9.39
N ILE A 223 14.49 0.82 8.49
CA ILE A 223 13.28 0.02 8.22
C ILE A 223 13.68 -1.40 7.77
N GLN A 224 14.61 -1.52 6.81
CA GLN A 224 15.04 -2.82 6.27
C GLN A 224 15.76 -3.70 7.30
N ASP A 225 16.78 -3.17 7.97
CA ASP A 225 17.73 -3.97 8.74
C ASP A 225 17.39 -4.07 10.22
N ILE A 226 16.70 -3.06 10.78
CA ILE A 226 16.39 -2.99 12.22
C ILE A 226 14.94 -3.34 12.48
N TRP A 227 14.00 -2.72 11.75
CA TRP A 227 12.57 -2.96 11.99
C TRP A 227 12.10 -4.27 11.37
N LEU A 228 12.17 -4.41 10.04
CA LEU A 228 11.74 -5.62 9.35
C LEU A 228 12.75 -6.76 9.52
N GLY A 229 14.05 -6.45 9.49
CA GLY A 229 15.10 -7.45 9.55
C GLY A 229 14.96 -8.49 8.42
N GLY A 230 14.91 -9.77 8.78
CA GLY A 230 14.67 -10.86 7.83
C GLY A 230 13.26 -10.86 7.23
N TRP A 231 12.26 -10.38 7.99
CA TRP A 231 10.85 -10.42 7.60
C TRP A 231 10.51 -9.56 6.38
N ARG A 232 11.44 -8.70 5.94
CA ARG A 232 11.29 -8.02 4.64
C ARG A 232 11.15 -9.00 3.47
N CYS A 233 11.59 -10.26 3.59
CA CYS A 233 11.34 -11.25 2.52
C CYS A 233 9.85 -11.50 2.24
N LEU A 234 8.96 -11.23 3.20
CA LEU A 234 7.51 -11.35 2.98
C LEU A 234 7.01 -10.39 1.89
N PHE A 235 7.75 -9.29 1.64
CA PHE A 235 7.46 -8.32 0.59
C PHE A 235 7.75 -8.84 -0.82
N ALA A 236 8.55 -9.91 -0.94
CA ALA A 236 8.83 -10.51 -2.24
C ALA A 236 7.66 -11.37 -2.70
N GLY A 237 6.84 -10.80 -3.59
CA GLY A 237 5.78 -11.50 -4.30
C GLY A 237 6.26 -12.69 -5.13
N LYS A 238 5.33 -13.35 -5.81
CA LYS A 238 5.59 -14.56 -6.61
C LYS A 238 6.47 -14.26 -7.82
N LEU A 239 7.38 -15.18 -8.13
CA LEU A 239 8.01 -15.21 -9.44
C LEU A 239 6.98 -15.62 -10.50
N VAL A 240 7.27 -15.34 -11.77
CA VAL A 240 6.48 -15.89 -12.89
C VAL A 240 6.57 -17.43 -12.87
N ASP A 241 5.44 -18.09 -13.19
CA ASP A 241 5.16 -19.53 -12.96
C ASP A 241 6.36 -20.49 -13.15
N GLU A 242 7.14 -20.39 -14.24
CA GLU A 242 8.31 -21.27 -14.48
C GLU A 242 9.33 -21.23 -13.33
N HIS A 243 9.66 -20.04 -12.84
CA HIS A 243 10.63 -19.88 -11.76
C HIS A 243 10.03 -20.19 -10.39
N GLU A 244 8.73 -20.00 -10.21
CA GLU A 244 8.04 -20.34 -8.97
C GLU A 244 7.93 -21.86 -8.78
N ASN A 245 7.72 -22.60 -9.87
CA ASN A 245 7.78 -24.06 -9.88
C ASN A 245 9.18 -24.57 -9.51
N ASP A 246 10.24 -23.97 -10.06
CA ASP A 246 11.63 -24.33 -9.70
C ASP A 246 11.90 -24.11 -8.20
N ILE A 247 11.43 -23.01 -7.60
CA ILE A 247 11.55 -22.80 -6.16
C ILE A 247 10.78 -23.88 -5.38
N SER A 248 9.59 -24.25 -5.85
CA SER A 248 8.77 -25.29 -5.22
C SER A 248 9.48 -26.65 -5.20
N GLU A 249 10.07 -27.06 -6.33
CA GLU A 249 10.84 -28.31 -6.44
C GLU A 249 12.10 -28.29 -5.57
N LYS A 250 12.84 -27.18 -5.57
CA LYS A 250 14.03 -27.02 -4.72
C LYS A 250 13.67 -27.04 -3.23
N LEU A 251 12.60 -26.38 -2.83
CA LEU A 251 12.12 -26.40 -1.45
C LEU A 251 11.70 -27.81 -1.05
N GLN A 252 10.94 -28.51 -1.89
CA GLN A 252 10.53 -29.89 -1.63
C GLN A 252 11.76 -30.80 -1.46
N THR A 253 12.74 -30.70 -2.34
CA THR A 253 14.00 -31.45 -2.26
C THR A 253 14.76 -31.15 -0.97
N LEU A 254 14.87 -29.88 -0.58
CA LEU A 254 15.48 -29.48 0.69
C LEU A 254 14.75 -30.09 1.89
N LEU A 255 13.43 -29.98 1.94
CA LEU A 255 12.64 -30.50 3.06
C LEU A 255 12.79 -32.03 3.19
N LEU A 256 12.81 -32.77 2.07
CA LEU A 256 13.06 -34.21 2.05
C LEU A 256 14.46 -34.56 2.58
N ASN A 257 15.50 -33.81 2.18
CA ASN A 257 16.88 -34.03 2.65
C ASN A 257 17.03 -33.88 4.17
N TYR A 258 16.21 -33.01 4.78
CA TYR A 258 16.14 -32.82 6.22
C TYR A 258 15.06 -33.67 6.92
N GLN A 259 14.46 -34.65 6.21
CA GLN A 259 13.42 -35.55 6.73
C GLN A 259 12.16 -34.81 7.24
N MET A 260 11.84 -33.65 6.66
CA MET A 260 10.70 -32.80 7.03
C MET A 260 9.49 -33.10 6.13
N ASN A 261 8.73 -34.13 6.50
CA ASN A 261 7.58 -34.59 5.70
C ASN A 261 6.30 -33.77 5.95
N GLU A 262 6.14 -33.23 7.15
CA GLU A 262 4.93 -32.48 7.56
C GLU A 262 5.31 -31.06 7.99
N VAL A 263 5.33 -30.14 7.02
CA VAL A 263 5.57 -28.71 7.27
C VAL A 263 4.25 -27.94 7.12
N PRO A 264 3.84 -27.14 8.12
CA PRO A 264 2.64 -26.31 8.02
C PRO A 264 2.69 -25.38 6.82
N GLU A 265 1.54 -25.10 6.22
CA GLU A 265 1.44 -24.30 4.99
C GLU A 265 2.01 -22.88 5.17
N LYS A 266 1.74 -22.23 6.31
CA LYS A 266 2.35 -20.95 6.70
C LYS A 266 3.87 -21.00 6.66
N ILE A 267 4.47 -22.07 7.20
CA ILE A 267 5.93 -22.23 7.23
C ILE A 267 6.46 -22.46 5.81
N LYS A 268 5.79 -23.28 4.99
CA LYS A 268 6.14 -23.43 3.57
C LYS A 268 6.15 -22.08 2.86
N CYS A 269 5.13 -21.25 3.05
CA CYS A 269 5.07 -19.90 2.47
C CYS A 269 6.25 -19.02 2.90
N ILE A 270 6.60 -19.03 4.19
CA ILE A 270 7.76 -18.27 4.70
C ILE A 270 9.07 -18.77 4.06
N LEU A 271 9.24 -20.08 3.92
CA LEU A 271 10.43 -20.67 3.27
C LEU A 271 10.52 -20.30 1.79
N HIS A 272 9.39 -20.28 1.07
CA HIS A 272 9.34 -19.75 -0.30
C HIS A 272 9.83 -18.30 -0.36
N CYS A 273 9.30 -17.42 0.50
CA CYS A 273 9.73 -16.02 0.59
C CYS A 273 11.23 -15.91 0.90
N LEU A 274 11.75 -16.72 1.81
CA LEU A 274 13.18 -16.76 2.14
C LEU A 274 14.04 -17.12 0.93
N ILE A 275 13.68 -18.15 0.17
CA ILE A 275 14.43 -18.55 -1.03
C ILE A 275 14.38 -17.42 -2.07
N ARG A 276 13.18 -16.88 -2.35
CA ARG A 276 12.94 -15.78 -3.29
C ARG A 276 13.76 -14.52 -2.98
N SER A 277 14.01 -14.23 -1.69
CA SER A 277 14.68 -13.01 -1.23
C SER A 277 16.08 -13.23 -0.66
N SER A 278 16.59 -14.45 -0.70
CA SER A 278 17.86 -14.83 -0.06
C SER A 278 19.05 -13.95 -0.46
N ASN A 279 19.12 -13.45 -1.70
CA ASN A 279 20.15 -12.53 -2.17
C ASN A 279 20.14 -11.16 -1.44
N HIS A 280 19.02 -10.78 -0.84
CA HIS A 280 18.86 -9.55 -0.07
C HIS A 280 19.12 -9.74 1.42
N LEU A 281 19.20 -10.99 1.91
CA LEU A 281 19.27 -11.30 3.34
C LEU A 281 20.65 -11.74 3.77
N LYS A 282 21.04 -11.34 4.98
CA LYS A 282 22.23 -11.89 5.65
C LYS A 282 21.91 -13.28 6.19
N ILE A 283 22.89 -14.19 6.21
CA ILE A 283 22.71 -15.55 6.75
C ILE A 283 22.19 -15.57 8.19
N ALA A 284 22.58 -14.58 9.01
CA ALA A 284 22.09 -14.43 10.37
C ALA A 284 20.57 -14.11 10.43
N GLN A 285 20.06 -13.34 9.47
CA GLN A 285 18.63 -13.03 9.35
C GLN A 285 17.85 -14.25 8.88
N ILE A 286 18.37 -14.99 7.89
CA ILE A 286 17.79 -16.27 7.45
C ILE A 286 17.69 -17.22 8.64
N LYS A 287 18.78 -17.36 9.43
CA LYS A 287 18.80 -18.21 10.62
C LYS A 287 17.74 -17.85 11.66
N GLN A 288 17.51 -16.56 11.92
CA GLN A 288 16.46 -16.12 12.85
C GLN A 288 15.06 -16.53 12.37
N MET A 289 14.82 -16.48 11.05
CA MET A 289 13.54 -16.89 10.48
C MET A 289 13.37 -18.42 10.49
N ILE A 290 14.43 -19.17 10.21
CA ILE A 290 14.41 -20.63 10.35
C ILE A 290 14.20 -21.04 11.82
N GLN A 291 14.76 -20.30 12.77
CA GLN A 291 14.50 -20.49 14.19
C GLN A 291 13.02 -20.26 14.55
N PHE A 292 12.39 -19.24 13.97
CA PHE A 292 10.94 -19.04 14.13
C PHE A 292 10.15 -20.22 13.54
N CYS A 293 10.53 -20.70 12.36
CA CYS A 293 9.81 -21.79 11.69
C CYS A 293 9.95 -23.14 12.41
N PHE A 294 11.11 -23.40 13.00
CA PHE A 294 11.46 -24.70 13.58
C PHE A 294 12.12 -24.53 14.97
N PRO A 295 11.42 -24.00 15.99
CA PRO A 295 12.03 -23.55 17.24
C PRO A 295 12.83 -24.62 18.00
N ASN A 296 12.45 -25.89 17.85
CA ASN A 296 13.01 -27.01 18.61
C ASN A 296 14.22 -27.69 17.96
N ASN A 297 14.63 -27.32 16.74
CA ASN A 297 15.69 -28.02 16.01
C ASN A 297 16.90 -27.11 15.69
N ARG A 298 17.83 -26.99 16.64
CA ARG A 298 18.99 -26.08 16.54
C ARG A 298 19.97 -26.43 15.43
N GLU A 299 20.18 -27.72 15.17
CA GLU A 299 21.09 -28.17 14.10
C GLU A 299 20.54 -27.77 12.74
N LEU A 300 19.23 -27.94 12.53
CA LEU A 300 18.51 -27.51 11.34
C LEU A 300 18.68 -26.00 11.09
N HIS A 301 18.67 -25.16 12.14
CA HIS A 301 18.83 -23.71 11.98
C HIS A 301 20.11 -23.34 11.24
N ILE A 302 21.22 -24.04 11.49
CA ILE A 302 22.49 -23.73 10.85
C ILE A 302 22.50 -24.29 9.43
N ASN A 303 22.17 -25.57 9.28
CA ASN A 303 22.33 -26.27 8.00
C ASN A 303 21.33 -25.77 6.96
N LEU A 304 20.04 -25.63 7.30
CA LEU A 304 19.02 -25.15 6.38
C LEU A 304 19.26 -23.69 5.98
N SER A 305 19.73 -22.84 6.90
CA SER A 305 20.05 -21.45 6.57
C SER A 305 21.19 -21.32 5.58
N LYS A 306 22.22 -22.18 5.70
CA LYS A 306 23.31 -22.26 4.73
C LYS A 306 22.79 -22.72 3.38
N SER A 307 22.00 -23.79 3.34
CA SER A 307 21.42 -24.31 2.10
C SER A 307 20.56 -23.27 1.38
N ILE A 308 19.68 -22.54 2.09
CA ILE A 308 18.85 -21.48 1.51
C ILE A 308 19.73 -20.33 0.98
N TYR A 309 20.74 -19.93 1.73
CA TYR A 309 21.66 -18.87 1.32
C TYR A 309 22.44 -19.26 0.05
N GLU A 310 22.97 -20.48 0.00
CA GLU A 310 23.68 -21.04 -1.16
C GLU A 310 22.76 -21.15 -2.39
N LEU A 311 21.52 -21.61 -2.22
CA LEU A 311 20.53 -21.64 -3.30
C LEU A 311 20.30 -20.25 -3.90
N GLY A 312 20.21 -19.23 -3.06
CA GLY A 312 20.11 -17.83 -3.49
C GLY A 312 21.28 -17.41 -4.38
N LEU A 313 22.50 -17.66 -3.92
CA LEU A 313 23.72 -17.31 -4.66
C LEU A 313 23.81 -18.01 -6.02
N MET A 314 23.38 -19.28 -6.10
CA MET A 314 23.47 -20.07 -7.33
C MET A 314 22.43 -19.68 -8.38
N ASN A 315 21.23 -19.26 -7.98
CA ASN A 315 20.09 -19.09 -8.89
C ASN A 315 19.73 -17.61 -9.18
N ASN A 316 20.21 -16.68 -8.35
CA ASN A 316 20.01 -15.24 -8.50
C ASN A 316 18.54 -14.84 -8.69
N PHE A 317 17.67 -15.29 -7.77
CA PHE A 317 16.21 -15.10 -7.85
C PHE A 317 15.77 -13.63 -7.79
N SER A 318 16.63 -12.72 -7.32
CA SER A 318 16.36 -11.28 -7.29
C SER A 318 16.19 -10.66 -8.67
N GLN A 319 16.83 -11.21 -9.70
CA GLN A 319 16.77 -10.69 -11.08
C GLN A 319 15.65 -11.32 -11.93
N LYS A 320 14.88 -12.26 -11.35
CA LYS A 320 13.83 -12.96 -12.08
C LYS A 320 12.55 -12.13 -12.11
N ARG A 321 11.81 -12.20 -13.21
CA ARG A 321 10.53 -11.49 -13.36
C ARG A 321 9.51 -11.99 -12.34
N ARG A 322 8.66 -11.08 -11.89
CA ARG A 322 7.67 -11.29 -10.82
C ARG A 322 6.30 -10.80 -11.22
N HIS A 323 5.30 -11.41 -10.59
CA HIS A 323 3.95 -10.91 -10.61
C HIS A 323 3.79 -9.70 -9.67
N PRO A 324 2.74 -8.87 -9.86
CA PRO A 324 2.50 -7.69 -9.05
C PRO A 324 2.30 -7.97 -7.56
N VAL A 325 2.85 -7.08 -6.73
CA VAL A 325 2.56 -6.99 -5.30
C VAL A 325 1.66 -5.78 -5.04
N ILE A 326 0.60 -6.00 -4.27
CA ILE A 326 -0.30 -4.93 -3.84
C ILE A 326 -0.06 -4.68 -2.35
N LEU A 327 0.43 -3.50 -2.00
CA LEU A 327 0.59 -3.08 -0.62
C LEU A 327 -0.71 -2.44 -0.13
N VAL A 328 -1.31 -3.00 0.91
CA VAL A 328 -2.43 -2.36 1.63
C VAL A 328 -1.89 -1.72 2.89
N VAL A 329 -1.72 -0.40 2.88
CA VAL A 329 -0.96 0.32 3.90
C VAL A 329 -1.88 1.16 4.77
N ASP A 330 -1.83 0.95 6.08
CA ASP A 330 -2.54 1.78 7.05
C ASP A 330 -2.09 3.26 6.96
N GLU A 331 -3.02 4.19 7.19
CA GLU A 331 -2.79 5.64 7.09
C GLU A 331 -1.61 6.15 7.93
N LYS A 332 -1.34 5.53 9.10
CA LYS A 332 -0.19 5.91 9.93
C LYS A 332 1.15 5.54 9.30
N LEU A 333 1.15 4.52 8.43
CA LEU A 333 2.33 3.97 7.78
C LEU A 333 2.51 4.52 6.35
N ASP A 334 1.54 5.26 5.82
CA ASP A 334 1.53 5.68 4.42
C ASP A 334 2.69 6.63 4.05
N ALA A 335 3.15 7.47 4.98
CA ALA A 335 4.29 8.35 4.73
C ALA A 335 5.62 7.59 4.51
N LEU A 336 5.73 6.33 4.93
CA LEU A 336 6.95 5.55 4.80
C LEU A 336 7.13 5.03 3.37
N PRO A 337 8.36 5.07 2.80
CA PRO A 337 8.61 4.70 1.42
C PRO A 337 8.81 3.18 1.25
N TRP A 338 7.77 2.38 1.50
CA TRP A 338 7.83 0.91 1.44
C TRP A 338 8.34 0.36 0.10
N GLU A 339 8.07 1.03 -1.01
CA GLU A 339 8.53 0.64 -2.35
C GLU A 339 10.04 0.80 -2.53
N MET A 340 10.72 1.55 -1.65
CA MET A 340 12.18 1.70 -1.67
C MET A 340 12.91 0.55 -0.96
N LEU A 341 12.20 -0.46 -0.45
CA LEU A 341 12.81 -1.65 0.11
C LEU A 341 13.61 -2.40 -0.97
N ASP A 342 14.80 -2.88 -0.60
CA ASP A 342 15.69 -3.66 -1.47
C ASP A 342 15.01 -4.85 -2.15
N VAL A 343 14.15 -5.55 -1.41
CA VAL A 343 13.36 -6.70 -1.87
C VAL A 343 12.22 -6.33 -2.84
N LEU A 344 11.99 -5.04 -3.12
CA LEU A 344 10.95 -4.54 -4.03
C LEU A 344 11.51 -3.73 -5.21
N GLN A 345 12.81 -3.43 -5.24
CA GLN A 345 13.42 -2.45 -6.15
C GLN A 345 13.11 -2.68 -7.64
N ASP A 346 13.01 -3.94 -8.07
CA ASP A 346 12.75 -4.33 -9.46
C ASP A 346 11.38 -5.00 -9.63
N HIS A 347 10.46 -4.80 -8.68
CA HIS A 347 9.17 -5.48 -8.65
C HIS A 347 8.04 -4.54 -9.07
N PRO A 348 7.03 -5.04 -9.80
CA PRO A 348 5.79 -4.29 -9.99
C PRO A 348 5.05 -4.20 -8.65
N VAL A 349 5.03 -3.01 -8.06
CA VAL A 349 4.39 -2.74 -6.77
C VAL A 349 3.41 -1.59 -6.91
N SER A 350 2.24 -1.73 -6.30
CA SER A 350 1.25 -0.66 -6.16
C SER A 350 0.70 -0.59 -4.74
N ARG A 351 0.11 0.53 -4.37
CA ARG A 351 -0.62 0.68 -3.09
C ARG A 351 -2.11 0.67 -3.32
N MET A 352 -2.82 0.10 -2.36
CA MET A 352 -4.27 0.15 -2.25
C MET A 352 -4.68 0.55 -0.83
N PRO A 353 -5.81 1.25 -0.63
CA PRO A 353 -6.17 1.76 0.69
C PRO A 353 -6.78 0.68 1.61
N SER A 354 -7.41 -0.36 1.07
CA SER A 354 -7.89 -1.53 1.83
C SER A 354 -8.13 -2.72 0.93
N LEU A 355 -8.24 -3.91 1.54
CA LEU A 355 -8.65 -5.14 0.86
C LEU A 355 -10.01 -4.97 0.14
N HIS A 356 -10.95 -4.22 0.73
CA HIS A 356 -12.25 -3.94 0.13
C HIS A 356 -12.15 -3.16 -1.17
N PHE A 357 -11.35 -2.07 -1.18
CA PHE A 357 -11.17 -1.28 -2.41
C PHE A 357 -10.37 -2.04 -3.47
N THR A 358 -9.40 -2.87 -3.06
CA THR A 358 -8.70 -3.78 -3.99
C THR A 358 -9.69 -4.72 -4.67
N TYR A 359 -10.53 -5.42 -3.90
CA TYR A 359 -11.52 -6.35 -4.45
C TYR A 359 -12.55 -5.63 -5.33
N ALA A 360 -13.01 -4.46 -4.91
CA ALA A 360 -14.04 -3.75 -5.64
C ALA A 360 -13.55 -3.19 -6.99
N LEU A 361 -12.32 -2.68 -7.04
CA LEU A 361 -11.68 -2.26 -8.28
C LEU A 361 -11.31 -3.44 -9.18
N PHE A 362 -10.92 -4.58 -8.60
CA PHE A 362 -10.79 -5.83 -9.34
C PHE A 362 -12.12 -6.19 -10.01
N LYS A 363 -13.24 -6.19 -9.27
CA LYS A 363 -14.56 -6.51 -9.82
C LYS A 363 -15.04 -5.53 -10.89
N GLU A 364 -14.64 -4.27 -10.81
CA GLU A 364 -14.94 -3.27 -11.85
C GLU A 364 -14.17 -3.53 -13.16
N HIS A 365 -12.99 -4.15 -13.07
CA HIS A 365 -12.09 -4.34 -14.20
C HIS A 365 -11.78 -5.80 -14.50
N GLU A 366 -12.55 -6.75 -13.96
CA GLU A 366 -12.30 -8.20 -13.98
C GLU A 366 -12.05 -8.70 -15.41
N ASP A 367 -12.90 -8.30 -16.35
CA ASP A 367 -12.81 -8.69 -17.77
C ASP A 367 -11.55 -8.17 -18.50
N SER A 368 -10.83 -7.25 -17.87
CA SER A 368 -9.68 -6.55 -18.45
C SER A 368 -8.42 -6.69 -17.61
N ILE A 369 -8.41 -7.61 -16.64
CA ILE A 369 -7.22 -8.01 -15.91
C ILE A 369 -6.77 -9.38 -16.44
N VAL A 370 -5.59 -9.43 -17.04
CA VAL A 370 -4.99 -10.64 -17.61
C VAL A 370 -3.60 -10.80 -17.00
N ASP A 371 -3.26 -12.02 -16.55
CA ASP A 371 -2.00 -12.33 -15.88
C ASP A 371 -1.64 -11.36 -14.73
N GLY A 372 -2.67 -10.92 -14.00
CA GLY A 372 -2.56 -9.99 -12.88
C GLY A 372 -2.31 -8.53 -13.28
N VAL A 373 -2.41 -8.14 -14.55
CA VAL A 373 -2.24 -6.75 -14.99
C VAL A 373 -3.43 -6.24 -15.78
N LYS A 374 -3.74 -4.94 -15.65
CA LYS A 374 -4.77 -4.27 -16.44
C LYS A 374 -4.32 -4.19 -17.90
N VAL A 375 -5.11 -4.73 -18.82
CA VAL A 375 -4.92 -4.61 -20.26
C VAL A 375 -5.90 -3.61 -20.88
N GLY A 376 -5.64 -3.23 -22.13
CA GLY A 376 -6.50 -2.31 -22.89
C GLY A 376 -6.30 -0.83 -22.58
N VAL A 377 -5.13 -0.45 -22.04
CA VAL A 377 -4.71 0.95 -21.88
C VAL A 377 -3.91 1.34 -23.13
N ASP A 378 -4.41 2.27 -23.94
CA ASP A 378 -3.69 2.80 -25.09
C ASP A 378 -2.77 3.96 -24.68
N CYS A 379 -1.47 3.70 -24.66
CA CYS A 379 -0.46 4.70 -24.35
C CYS A 379 -0.40 5.88 -25.34
N GLN A 380 -1.04 5.79 -26.52
CA GLN A 380 -1.16 6.89 -27.46
C GLN A 380 -2.34 7.82 -27.15
N LYS A 381 -3.30 7.37 -26.33
CA LYS A 381 -4.53 8.09 -26.02
C LYS A 381 -4.43 8.76 -24.65
N GLY A 382 -3.47 9.66 -24.50
CA GLY A 382 -3.26 10.40 -23.26
C GLY A 382 -3.57 11.89 -23.38
N ASN A 383 -3.83 12.51 -22.23
CA ASN A 383 -4.03 13.93 -22.08
C ASN A 383 -3.08 14.51 -21.01
N TYR A 384 -2.68 15.77 -21.14
CA TYR A 384 -1.83 16.43 -20.14
C TYR A 384 -2.25 17.87 -19.83
N ILE A 385 -1.89 18.34 -18.63
CA ILE A 385 -1.93 19.74 -18.23
C ILE A 385 -0.56 20.12 -17.70
N ILE A 386 0.06 21.16 -18.25
CA ILE A 386 1.42 21.62 -17.91
C ILE A 386 1.40 23.07 -17.45
N ASN A 387 1.98 23.31 -16.27
CA ASN A 387 2.16 24.63 -15.67
C ASN A 387 0.90 25.52 -15.64
N PRO A 388 -0.25 25.04 -15.12
CA PRO A 388 -1.48 25.84 -15.06
C PRO A 388 -1.40 27.03 -14.09
N GLY A 389 -0.40 27.05 -13.19
CA GLY A 389 -0.12 28.16 -12.26
C GLY A 389 0.76 29.27 -12.84
N LEU A 390 1.33 29.06 -14.03
CA LEU A 390 2.22 29.99 -14.76
C LEU A 390 3.56 30.30 -14.06
N ASP A 391 3.95 29.53 -13.05
CA ASP A 391 5.11 29.75 -12.18
C ASP A 391 6.24 28.72 -12.37
N LEU A 392 6.11 27.80 -13.31
CA LEU A 392 7.10 26.73 -13.58
C LEU A 392 7.65 26.75 -15.02
N LYS A 393 8.10 27.91 -15.52
CA LYS A 393 8.49 28.09 -16.94
C LYS A 393 9.59 27.16 -17.47
N ARG A 394 10.57 26.81 -16.64
CA ARG A 394 11.61 25.84 -17.04
C ARG A 394 11.07 24.42 -17.18
N MET A 395 10.14 24.04 -16.29
CA MET A 395 9.46 22.74 -16.37
C MET A 395 8.52 22.70 -17.58
N GLU A 396 7.81 23.79 -17.85
CA GLU A 396 6.93 23.98 -19.00
C GLU A 396 7.68 23.63 -20.30
N ALA A 397 8.78 24.32 -20.60
CA ALA A 397 9.57 24.07 -21.81
C ALA A 397 10.09 22.63 -21.89
N ARG A 398 10.59 22.07 -20.78
CA ARG A 398 11.12 20.70 -20.75
C ARG A 398 10.05 19.65 -21.02
N LEU A 399 8.91 19.76 -20.35
CA LEU A 399 7.82 18.80 -20.49
C LEU A 399 7.12 18.95 -21.84
N GLN A 400 6.93 20.17 -22.33
CA GLN A 400 6.39 20.39 -23.66
C GLN A 400 7.23 19.69 -24.73
N ASN A 401 8.57 19.83 -24.68
CA ASN A 401 9.47 19.10 -25.57
C ASN A 401 9.36 17.58 -25.40
N PHE A 402 9.21 17.09 -24.16
CA PHE A 402 9.05 15.67 -23.88
C PHE A 402 7.78 15.11 -24.53
N PHE A 403 6.61 15.72 -24.30
CA PHE A 403 5.35 15.23 -24.85
C PHE A 403 5.30 15.39 -26.37
N ASN A 404 5.80 16.49 -26.93
CA ASN A 404 5.88 16.67 -28.38
C ASN A 404 6.70 15.57 -29.08
N TYR A 405 7.76 15.08 -28.42
CA TYR A 405 8.64 14.05 -28.99
C TYR A 405 8.10 12.63 -28.75
N TRP A 406 7.76 12.29 -27.51
CA TRP A 406 7.43 10.91 -27.12
C TRP A 406 5.95 10.55 -27.29
N THR A 407 5.07 11.55 -27.25
CA THR A 407 3.61 11.35 -27.25
C THR A 407 2.92 12.38 -28.16
N PRO A 408 3.26 12.45 -29.47
CA PRO A 408 2.77 13.49 -30.37
C PRO A 408 1.25 13.47 -30.58
N ASN A 409 0.58 12.36 -30.24
CA ASN A 409 -0.86 12.18 -30.34
C ASN A 409 -1.63 12.61 -29.08
N TRP A 410 -0.94 12.98 -28.00
CA TRP A 410 -1.58 13.42 -26.77
C TRP A 410 -2.09 14.86 -26.90
N ASN A 411 -3.26 15.13 -26.30
CA ASN A 411 -3.80 16.49 -26.25
C ASN A 411 -3.50 17.12 -24.89
N GLY A 412 -3.38 18.45 -24.83
CA GLY A 412 -3.19 19.07 -23.54
C GLY A 412 -3.06 20.58 -23.53
N LEU A 413 -3.09 21.12 -22.32
CA LEU A 413 -2.96 22.55 -22.04
C LEU A 413 -1.56 22.85 -21.50
N VAL A 414 -0.91 23.89 -22.03
CA VAL A 414 0.44 24.30 -21.64
C VAL A 414 0.46 25.78 -21.25
N GLY A 415 0.88 26.08 -20.03
CA GLY A 415 1.04 27.46 -19.58
C GLY A 415 -0.26 28.26 -19.60
N VAL A 416 -1.40 27.59 -19.35
CA VAL A 416 -2.73 28.19 -19.30
C VAL A 416 -3.49 27.60 -18.11
N LYS A 417 -4.27 28.46 -17.42
CA LYS A 417 -5.17 28.02 -16.36
C LYS A 417 -6.41 27.36 -16.99
N PRO A 418 -6.67 26.05 -16.78
CA PRO A 418 -7.81 25.38 -17.37
C PRO A 418 -9.12 25.91 -16.77
N SER A 419 -10.15 26.02 -17.61
CA SER A 419 -11.54 26.06 -17.17
C SER A 419 -11.93 24.70 -16.54
N ARG A 420 -13.09 24.66 -15.88
CA ARG A 420 -13.54 23.42 -15.23
C ARG A 420 -13.88 22.37 -16.26
N GLU A 421 -14.51 22.81 -17.34
CA GLU A 421 -15.00 22.00 -18.44
C GLU A 421 -13.81 21.41 -19.23
N GLU A 422 -12.78 22.20 -19.53
CA GLU A 422 -11.55 21.70 -20.16
C GLU A 422 -10.83 20.67 -19.28
N PHE A 423 -10.74 20.92 -17.96
CA PHE A 423 -10.10 19.96 -17.05
C PHE A 423 -10.86 18.63 -17.04
N GLU A 424 -12.18 18.70 -16.93
CA GLU A 424 -13.07 17.53 -16.92
C GLU A 424 -12.98 16.74 -18.23
N GLU A 425 -13.01 17.42 -19.38
CA GLU A 425 -12.86 16.81 -20.70
C GLU A 425 -11.51 16.09 -20.84
N LEU A 426 -10.42 16.73 -20.44
CA LEU A 426 -9.08 16.15 -20.51
C LEU A 426 -8.93 14.95 -19.57
N LEU A 427 -9.61 14.95 -18.42
CA LEU A 427 -9.56 13.86 -17.45
C LEU A 427 -10.36 12.64 -17.91
N LEU A 428 -11.52 12.83 -18.53
CA LEU A 428 -12.44 11.74 -18.89
C LEU A 428 -12.16 11.12 -20.26
N ASN A 429 -11.64 11.89 -21.21
CA ASN A 429 -11.48 11.44 -22.60
C ASN A 429 -10.05 10.95 -22.91
N CYS A 430 -9.43 10.21 -22.00
CA CYS A 430 -8.13 9.60 -22.20
C CYS A 430 -8.00 8.29 -21.41
N ASP A 431 -7.03 7.48 -21.81
CA ASP A 431 -6.62 6.29 -21.06
C ASP A 431 -5.50 6.65 -20.06
N ILE A 432 -4.74 7.72 -20.33
CA ILE A 432 -3.66 8.22 -19.47
C ILE A 432 -3.78 9.73 -19.28
N PHE A 433 -3.88 10.20 -18.04
CA PHE A 433 -3.90 11.62 -17.71
C PHE A 433 -2.62 12.04 -16.96
N SER A 434 -1.98 13.13 -17.39
CA SER A 434 -0.77 13.67 -16.74
C SER A 434 -0.94 15.13 -16.31
N TYR A 435 -1.08 15.35 -15.00
CA TYR A 435 -1.05 16.69 -14.41
C TYR A 435 0.37 17.08 -13.97
N ASN A 436 0.87 18.20 -14.49
CA ASN A 436 2.22 18.70 -14.27
C ASN A 436 2.17 20.13 -13.73
N GLY A 437 1.94 20.26 -12.43
CA GLY A 437 1.86 21.54 -11.73
C GLY A 437 1.98 21.38 -10.22
N HIS A 438 1.66 22.44 -9.48
CA HIS A 438 1.64 22.36 -8.01
C HIS A 438 0.48 21.51 -7.49
N GLY A 439 0.76 20.68 -6.49
CA GLY A 439 -0.22 19.81 -5.84
C GLY A 439 -0.77 18.73 -6.78
N ASN A 440 -2.06 18.47 -6.66
CA ASN A 440 -2.80 17.46 -7.42
C ASN A 440 -3.86 18.06 -8.36
N GLY A 441 -3.81 19.37 -8.61
CA GLY A 441 -4.77 20.08 -9.47
C GLY A 441 -6.10 20.44 -8.79
N SER A 442 -6.27 20.15 -7.50
CA SER A 442 -7.51 20.44 -6.75
C SER A 442 -7.91 21.92 -6.72
N GLN A 443 -6.96 22.84 -6.93
CA GLN A 443 -7.24 24.28 -7.07
C GLN A 443 -7.92 24.65 -8.40
N PHE A 444 -7.87 23.77 -9.40
CA PHE A 444 -8.52 23.94 -10.70
C PHE A 444 -9.76 23.06 -10.83
N PHE A 445 -9.70 21.84 -10.29
CA PHE A 445 -10.79 20.88 -10.31
C PHE A 445 -10.98 20.20 -8.95
N SER A 446 -12.02 20.61 -8.21
CA SER A 446 -12.21 20.24 -6.81
C SER A 446 -12.43 18.74 -6.60
N SER A 447 -11.94 18.19 -5.48
CA SER A 447 -12.13 16.78 -5.12
C SER A 447 -13.59 16.32 -5.04
N ASP A 448 -14.52 17.18 -4.62
CA ASP A 448 -15.96 16.83 -4.62
C ASP A 448 -16.51 16.64 -6.04
N ARG A 449 -15.97 17.34 -7.04
CA ARG A 449 -16.33 17.10 -8.45
C ARG A 449 -15.73 15.81 -8.96
N ILE A 450 -14.46 15.53 -8.68
CA ILE A 450 -13.81 14.24 -9.01
C ILE A 450 -14.66 13.07 -8.47
N GLN A 451 -15.14 13.17 -7.24
CA GLN A 451 -16.00 12.14 -6.62
C GLN A 451 -17.38 11.97 -7.28
N ARG A 452 -17.80 12.91 -8.13
CA ARG A 452 -19.05 12.83 -8.91
C ARG A 452 -18.81 12.39 -10.36
N LEU A 453 -17.56 12.35 -10.80
CA LEU A 453 -17.19 11.85 -12.12
C LEU A 453 -17.27 10.32 -12.16
N ARG A 454 -17.36 9.79 -13.38
CA ARG A 454 -17.14 8.39 -13.70
C ARG A 454 -16.22 8.31 -14.89
#